data_AF-A0A6B3VZT7-F1
#
_entry.id   AF-A0A6B3VZT7-F1
#
_cell.length_a   1.000
_cell.length_b   1.000
_cell.length_c   1.000
_cell.angle_alpha   90.00
_cell.angle_beta   90.00
_cell.angle_gamma   90.00
#
_symmetry.space_group_name_H-M   'P 1'
#
loop_
_entity.id
_entity.type
_entity.pdbx_description
1 polymer ?
#
loop_
_entity_poly.entity_id
_entity_poly.type
_entity_poly.pdbx_seq_one_letter_code
_entity_poly.pdbx_strand_id
1 'polypeptide(L)'
;MVRFIKALLVLSAGAWFSMGGAQKPADFESNPVRIADLGLESNIRSAIDLVGPDGGSAGRHRDALVRRLQCWIDGVEDCSAADLNDPRVRAMRRFIAQGRAEQDGMVTIHFPDRTRVMVRLEQLPDLDPNDWEQRVYEAVVLPDTVQAPGLPAVPTRHGDFEGFAYMGQPAIQAALERLKQRIE
;
A
#
# COMPACT_ATOMS: atom_id res chain seq x y z
N MET A 1 -26.15 -10.95 -72.59
CA MET A 1 -25.30 -12.11 -72.23
C MET A 1 -24.17 -11.61 -71.36
N VAL A 2 -23.84 -12.35 -70.30
CA VAL A 2 -22.70 -12.19 -69.38
C VAL A 2 -22.86 -11.16 -68.25
N ARG A 3 -23.05 -11.74 -67.06
CA ARG A 3 -23.01 -11.21 -65.70
C ARG A 3 -21.63 -10.67 -65.33
N PHE A 4 -21.55 -9.62 -64.52
CA PHE A 4 -20.50 -9.47 -63.51
C PHE A 4 -21.04 -8.71 -62.29
N ILE A 5 -21.27 -9.47 -61.22
CA ILE A 5 -21.60 -8.96 -59.88
C ILE A 5 -20.27 -8.54 -59.25
N LYS A 6 -20.08 -7.23 -59.02
CA LYS A 6 -18.98 -6.73 -58.19
C LYS A 6 -19.31 -7.06 -56.73
N ALA A 7 -18.52 -7.95 -56.14
CA ALA A 7 -18.60 -8.28 -54.73
C ALA A 7 -18.31 -7.02 -53.89
N LEU A 8 -19.23 -6.71 -52.98
CA LEU A 8 -19.06 -5.72 -51.92
C LEU A 8 -18.00 -6.22 -50.94
N LEU A 9 -16.99 -5.38 -50.71
CA LEU A 9 -16.01 -5.50 -49.64
C LEU A 9 -16.73 -5.42 -48.30
N VAL A 10 -16.80 -6.54 -47.58
CA VAL A 10 -17.23 -6.56 -46.18
C VAL A 10 -16.03 -6.16 -45.32
N LEU A 11 -16.00 -4.88 -44.93
CA LEU A 11 -15.18 -4.39 -43.82
C LEU A 11 -15.70 -5.01 -42.52
N SER A 12 -15.12 -6.14 -42.12
CA SER A 12 -15.32 -6.66 -40.77
C SER A 12 -14.32 -5.95 -39.85
N ALA A 13 -14.88 -5.14 -38.96
CA ALA A 13 -14.20 -4.47 -37.88
C ALA A 13 -13.51 -5.52 -36.99
N GLY A 14 -12.18 -5.62 -37.12
CA GLY A 14 -11.35 -6.21 -36.08
C GLY A 14 -11.31 -5.24 -34.92
N ALA A 15 -12.29 -5.34 -34.02
CA ALA A 15 -12.23 -4.70 -32.72
C ALA A 15 -11.06 -5.34 -31.96
N TRP A 16 -9.93 -4.64 -31.92
CA TRP A 16 -8.84 -4.94 -31.01
C TRP A 16 -9.35 -4.59 -29.61
N PHE A 17 -9.91 -5.58 -28.92
CA PHE A 17 -10.03 -5.53 -27.49
C PHE A 17 -8.61 -5.58 -26.93
N SER A 18 -8.06 -4.40 -26.64
CA SER A 18 -6.95 -4.26 -25.71
C SER A 18 -7.43 -4.81 -24.37
N MET A 19 -7.15 -6.08 -24.12
CA MET A 19 -7.11 -6.61 -22.76
C MET A 19 -6.05 -5.81 -22.02
N GLY A 20 -6.47 -4.71 -21.38
CA GLY A 20 -5.74 -4.12 -20.27
C GLY A 20 -5.68 -5.19 -19.19
N GLY A 21 -4.62 -5.98 -19.21
CA GLY A 21 -4.32 -6.90 -18.12
C GLY A 21 -4.14 -6.05 -16.89
N ALA A 22 -5.12 -6.07 -15.99
CA ALA A 22 -4.90 -5.66 -14.61
C ALA A 22 -3.83 -6.63 -14.06
N GLN A 23 -2.57 -6.21 -14.13
CA GLN A 23 -1.47 -6.94 -13.50
C GLN A 23 -1.79 -6.97 -12.01
N LYS A 24 -2.10 -8.16 -11.51
CA LYS A 24 -2.30 -8.38 -10.08
C LYS A 24 -0.95 -8.07 -9.42
N PRO A 25 -0.87 -7.13 -8.46
CA PRO A 25 0.38 -6.84 -7.79
C PRO A 25 0.93 -8.14 -7.20
N ALA A 26 2.25 -8.30 -7.28
CA ALA A 26 2.92 -9.45 -6.70
C ALA A 26 2.79 -9.33 -5.17
N ASP A 27 1.89 -10.12 -4.58
CA ASP A 27 1.62 -10.06 -3.16
C ASP A 27 2.83 -10.60 -2.40
N PHE A 28 3.45 -9.76 -1.57
CA PHE A 28 4.59 -10.14 -0.74
C PHE A 28 4.09 -10.88 0.51
N GLU A 29 3.31 -11.96 0.30
CA GLU A 29 2.41 -12.52 1.32
C GLU A 29 3.10 -13.48 2.32
N SER A 30 4.40 -13.76 2.19
CA SER A 30 5.02 -14.85 2.96
C SER A 30 5.49 -14.48 4.37
N ASN A 31 5.66 -13.20 4.71
CA ASN A 31 6.01 -12.77 6.07
C ASN A 31 5.57 -11.31 6.32
N PRO A 32 4.63 -11.05 7.25
CA PRO A 32 4.15 -9.70 7.51
C PRO A 32 5.25 -8.83 8.14
N VAL A 33 5.34 -7.59 7.67
CA VAL A 33 6.16 -6.55 8.32
C VAL A 33 5.36 -6.00 9.50
N ARG A 34 5.95 -5.98 10.68
CA ARG A 34 5.30 -5.45 11.90
C ARG A 34 5.71 -3.99 12.08
N ILE A 35 4.82 -3.18 12.64
CA ILE A 35 5.15 -1.79 12.99
C ILE A 35 6.34 -1.69 13.96
N ALA A 36 6.57 -2.74 14.76
CA ALA A 36 7.72 -2.86 15.66
C ALA A 36 9.05 -3.09 14.92
N ASP A 37 9.05 -3.75 13.76
CA ASP A 37 10.26 -3.88 12.92
C ASP A 37 10.74 -2.51 12.43
N LEU A 38 9.82 -1.54 12.38
CA LEU A 38 10.06 -0.16 11.95
C LEU A 38 10.36 0.80 13.13
N GLY A 39 10.30 0.31 14.37
CA GLY A 39 10.52 1.11 15.58
C GLY A 39 9.48 2.24 15.74
N LEU A 40 8.23 1.97 15.37
CA LEU A 40 7.13 2.94 15.38
C LEU A 40 5.99 2.55 16.32
N GLU A 41 6.06 1.41 17.01
CA GLU A 41 5.00 0.86 17.87
C GLU A 41 4.63 1.75 19.07
N SER A 42 5.58 2.57 19.55
CA SER A 42 5.35 3.53 20.61
C SER A 42 4.59 4.78 20.13
N ASN A 43 4.75 5.13 18.85
CA ASN A 43 4.20 6.33 18.22
C ASN A 43 2.88 6.06 17.51
N ILE A 44 2.78 4.93 16.79
CA ILE A 44 1.62 4.52 15.98
C ILE A 44 1.12 3.19 16.52
N ARG A 45 0.05 3.23 17.33
CA ARG A 45 -0.44 2.05 18.08
C ARG A 45 -1.42 1.20 17.29
N SER A 46 -2.04 1.78 16.27
CA SER A 46 -3.08 1.16 15.45
C SER A 46 -2.97 1.63 14.00
N ALA A 47 -3.27 0.78 13.03
CA ALA A 47 -3.44 1.18 11.63
C ALA A 47 -4.54 2.23 11.46
N ILE A 48 -5.53 2.27 12.36
CA ILE A 48 -6.59 3.29 12.38
C ILE A 48 -6.00 4.70 12.61
N ASP A 49 -4.85 4.81 13.29
CA ASP A 49 -4.15 6.09 13.49
C ASP A 49 -3.52 6.64 12.19
N LEU A 50 -3.57 5.88 11.10
CA LEU A 50 -3.16 6.29 9.75
C LEU A 50 -4.33 6.80 8.90
N VAL A 51 -5.57 6.78 9.43
CA VAL A 51 -6.76 7.26 8.72
C VAL A 51 -7.08 8.70 9.15
N GLY A 52 -7.29 9.57 8.15
CA GLY A 52 -7.56 11.01 8.34
C GLY A 52 -6.75 11.90 7.39
N PRO A 53 -6.90 13.23 7.49
CA PRO A 53 -6.33 14.20 6.55
C PRO A 53 -4.79 14.25 6.58
N ASP A 54 -4.19 14.63 5.43
CA ASP A 54 -2.73 14.71 5.26
C ASP A 54 -2.08 15.80 6.12
N GLY A 55 -2.75 16.94 6.33
CA GLY A 55 -2.24 18.00 7.22
C GLY A 55 -2.29 17.67 8.72
N GLY A 56 -2.86 16.52 9.09
CA GLY A 56 -3.13 16.14 10.48
C GLY A 56 -2.09 15.21 11.11
N SER A 57 -2.43 14.64 12.27
CA SER A 57 -1.63 13.58 12.89
C SER A 57 -1.56 12.32 12.04
N ALA A 58 -2.64 11.99 11.32
CA ALA A 58 -2.68 10.83 10.42
C ALA A 58 -1.64 10.96 9.28
N GLY A 59 -1.55 12.12 8.63
CA GLY A 59 -0.51 12.38 7.63
C GLY A 59 0.91 12.27 8.19
N ARG A 60 1.19 12.88 9.35
CA ARG A 60 2.48 12.73 10.02
C ARG A 60 2.84 11.27 10.35
N HIS A 61 1.85 10.46 10.74
CA HIS A 61 2.05 9.03 10.98
C HIS A 61 2.33 8.27 9.68
N ARG A 62 1.64 8.61 8.57
CA ARG A 62 1.93 8.05 7.25
C ARG A 62 3.35 8.40 6.79
N ASP A 63 3.78 9.65 6.92
CA ASP A 63 5.14 10.08 6.57
C ASP A 63 6.21 9.36 7.40
N ALA A 64 5.96 9.19 8.71
CA ALA A 64 6.85 8.45 9.59
C ALA A 64 6.95 6.97 9.18
N LEU A 65 5.80 6.35 8.84
CA LEU A 65 5.74 4.97 8.36
C LEU A 65 6.49 4.80 7.04
N VAL A 66 6.23 5.65 6.04
CA VAL A 66 6.90 5.63 4.73
C VAL A 66 8.41 5.76 4.90
N ARG A 67 8.87 6.75 5.68
CA ARG A 67 10.30 6.99 5.92
C ARG A 67 10.98 5.79 6.58
N ARG A 68 10.37 5.23 7.62
CA ARG A 68 10.95 4.07 8.34
C ARG A 68 10.90 2.80 7.52
N LEU A 69 9.84 2.58 6.75
CA LEU A 69 9.75 1.45 5.82
C LEU A 69 10.82 1.56 4.73
N GLN A 70 11.02 2.74 4.14
CA GLN A 70 12.08 2.97 3.16
C GLN A 70 13.46 2.66 3.77
N CYS A 71 13.73 3.18 4.97
CA CYS A 71 14.93 2.86 5.73
C CYS A 71 15.13 1.36 5.98
N TRP A 72 14.06 0.65 6.29
CA TRP A 72 14.07 -0.79 6.52
C TRP A 72 14.34 -1.58 5.24
N ILE A 73 13.79 -1.14 4.10
CA ILE A 73 14.04 -1.72 2.78
C ILE A 73 15.48 -1.49 2.33
N ASP A 74 15.98 -0.26 2.47
CA ASP A 74 17.34 0.12 2.07
C ASP A 74 18.38 -0.53 3.01
N GLY A 75 17.96 -0.89 4.23
CA GLY A 75 18.78 -1.54 5.24
C GLY A 75 19.87 -0.62 5.78
N VAL A 76 19.54 0.66 5.93
CA VAL A 76 20.41 1.67 6.53
C VAL A 76 20.32 1.55 8.05
N GLU A 77 21.41 1.07 8.67
CA GLU A 77 21.48 0.72 10.11
C GLU A 77 21.13 1.89 11.04
N ASP A 78 21.45 3.13 10.64
CA ASP A 78 21.19 4.33 11.46
C ASP A 78 19.71 4.77 11.46
N CYS A 79 18.84 4.16 10.64
CA CYS A 79 17.47 4.64 10.47
C CYS A 79 16.37 3.58 10.56
N SER A 80 16.69 2.31 10.81
CA SER A 80 15.75 1.32 11.35
C SER A 80 16.49 0.16 12.02
N ALA A 81 15.84 -0.61 12.89
CA ALA A 81 16.38 -1.83 13.47
C ALA A 81 16.43 -3.00 12.46
N ALA A 82 16.54 -2.72 11.16
CA ALA A 82 16.57 -3.73 10.12
C ALA A 82 17.93 -4.45 10.13
N ASP A 83 17.91 -5.74 10.45
CA ASP A 83 19.02 -6.63 10.14
C ASP A 83 19.04 -6.88 8.63
N LEU A 84 20.14 -6.51 7.95
CA LEU A 84 20.34 -6.78 6.52
C LEU A 84 20.32 -8.29 6.19
N ASN A 85 20.52 -9.15 7.17
CA ASN A 85 20.39 -10.60 7.04
C ASN A 85 18.95 -11.10 7.22
N ASP A 86 18.02 -10.24 7.65
CA ASP A 86 16.60 -10.56 7.77
C ASP A 86 16.11 -11.08 6.39
N PRO A 87 15.59 -12.31 6.32
CA PRO A 87 15.10 -12.87 5.07
C PRO A 87 14.02 -12.01 4.42
N ARG A 88 13.24 -11.24 5.19
CA ARG A 88 12.19 -10.33 4.70
C ARG A 88 12.78 -9.12 3.97
N VAL A 89 13.80 -8.49 4.56
CA VAL A 89 14.54 -7.38 3.93
C VAL A 89 15.20 -7.86 2.64
N ARG A 90 15.89 -9.00 2.68
CA ARG A 90 16.54 -9.58 1.49
C ARG A 90 15.54 -9.96 0.40
N ALA A 91 14.39 -10.52 0.77
CA ALA A 91 13.34 -10.85 -0.17
C ALA A 91 12.80 -9.57 -0.82
N MET A 92 12.52 -8.52 -0.03
CA MET A 92 12.04 -7.24 -0.54
C MET A 92 13.03 -6.59 -1.50
N ARG A 93 14.31 -6.54 -1.12
CA ARG A 93 15.39 -6.01 -1.98
C ARG A 93 15.57 -6.82 -3.26
N ARG A 94 15.42 -8.15 -3.21
CA ARG A 94 15.43 -8.98 -4.42
C ARG A 94 14.23 -8.70 -5.30
N PHE A 95 13.04 -8.52 -4.73
CA PHE A 95 11.85 -8.15 -5.49
C PHE A 95 12.03 -6.81 -6.20
N ILE A 96 12.52 -5.81 -5.49
CA ILE A 96 12.89 -4.50 -6.02
C ILE A 96 13.94 -4.63 -7.13
N ALA A 97 15.00 -5.42 -6.92
CA ALA A 97 16.07 -5.60 -7.90
C ALA A 97 15.68 -6.44 -9.13
N GLN A 98 14.72 -7.36 -8.98
CA GLN A 98 14.24 -8.26 -10.04
C GLN A 98 12.95 -7.76 -10.69
N GLY A 99 12.32 -6.74 -10.10
CA GLY A 99 11.04 -6.21 -10.52
C GLY A 99 11.10 -5.75 -11.96
N ARG A 100 10.14 -6.23 -12.77
CA ARG A 100 9.90 -5.62 -14.08
C ARG A 100 9.39 -4.21 -13.86
N ALA A 101 9.71 -3.30 -14.77
CA ALA A 101 9.40 -1.87 -14.67
C ALA A 101 7.88 -1.49 -14.63
N GLU A 102 7.01 -2.47 -14.42
CA GLU A 102 5.55 -2.36 -14.49
C GLU A 102 4.86 -2.99 -13.26
N GLN A 103 5.60 -3.50 -12.27
CA GLN A 103 5.01 -4.21 -11.12
C GLN A 103 5.17 -3.44 -9.81
N ASP A 104 4.06 -2.90 -9.32
CA ASP A 104 3.94 -2.40 -7.95
C ASP A 104 4.09 -3.56 -6.95
N GLY A 105 4.86 -3.31 -5.89
CA GLY A 105 4.94 -4.21 -4.73
C GLY A 105 3.85 -3.88 -3.71
N MET A 106 3.36 -4.88 -2.98
CA MET A 106 2.44 -4.66 -1.86
C MET A 106 3.02 -5.21 -0.58
N VAL A 107 3.03 -4.39 0.47
CA VAL A 107 3.49 -4.75 1.82
C VAL A 107 2.35 -4.53 2.81
N THR A 108 1.99 -5.57 3.57
CA THR A 108 1.03 -5.41 4.67
C THR A 108 1.76 -5.14 5.97
N ILE A 109 1.42 -4.03 6.63
CA ILE A 109 1.95 -3.64 7.94
C ILE A 109 1.00 -4.09 9.05
N HIS A 110 1.51 -4.86 10.00
CA HIS A 110 0.75 -5.40 11.13
C HIS A 110 1.02 -4.63 12.42
N PHE A 111 -0.06 -4.34 13.16
CA PHE A 111 -0.03 -3.64 14.44
C PHE A 111 -0.32 -4.56 15.64
N PRO A 112 0.10 -4.21 16.86
CA PRO A 112 -0.12 -5.03 18.06
C PRO A 112 -1.61 -5.27 18.39
N ASP A 113 -2.47 -4.31 18.05
CA ASP A 113 -3.93 -4.40 18.25
C ASP A 113 -4.64 -5.27 17.19
N ARG A 114 -3.87 -5.95 16.32
CA ARG A 114 -4.32 -6.77 15.20
C ARG A 114 -4.96 -5.99 14.05
N THR A 115 -4.81 -4.67 14.03
CA THR A 115 -5.12 -3.90 12.82
C THR A 115 -4.01 -4.05 11.79
N ARG A 116 -4.34 -3.82 10.52
CA ARG A 116 -3.40 -3.89 9.40
C ARG A 116 -3.71 -2.84 8.35
N VAL A 117 -2.69 -2.45 7.59
CA VAL A 117 -2.79 -1.53 6.45
C VAL A 117 -1.89 -2.03 5.33
N MET A 118 -2.28 -1.80 4.09
CA MET A 118 -1.42 -2.04 2.93
C MET A 118 -0.60 -0.79 2.60
N VAL A 119 0.65 -1.02 2.22
CA VAL A 119 1.56 -0.03 1.67
C VAL A 119 1.95 -0.51 0.29
N ARG A 120 1.74 0.33 -0.71
CA ARG A 120 2.17 0.09 -2.09
C ARG A 120 3.59 0.59 -2.27
N LEU A 121 4.41 -0.17 -2.96
CA LEU A 121 5.74 0.22 -3.40
C LEU A 121 5.62 0.54 -4.89
N GLU A 122 5.50 1.82 -5.19
CA GLU A 122 5.37 2.35 -6.55
C GLU A 122 6.75 2.57 -7.13
N GLN A 123 6.96 2.24 -8.40
CA GLN A 123 8.23 2.55 -9.04
C GLN A 123 8.31 4.03 -9.40
N LEU A 124 9.47 4.64 -9.15
CA LEU A 124 9.68 6.03 -9.56
C LEU A 124 9.94 6.09 -11.08
N PRO A 125 9.19 6.91 -11.85
CA PRO A 125 9.50 7.16 -13.25
C PRO A 125 10.82 7.94 -13.38
N ASP A 126 11.54 7.73 -14.48
CA ASP A 126 12.77 8.45 -14.84
C ASP A 126 13.97 8.24 -13.88
N LEU A 127 14.48 7.01 -13.87
CA LEU A 127 15.75 6.67 -13.25
C LEU A 127 16.90 7.01 -14.23
N ASP A 128 17.86 7.84 -13.80
CA ASP A 128 19.11 8.04 -14.53
C ASP A 128 19.92 6.75 -14.44
N PRO A 129 20.18 6.06 -15.56
CA PRO A 129 20.96 4.81 -15.54
C PRO A 129 22.39 4.98 -15.03
N ASN A 130 22.87 6.22 -14.85
CA ASN A 130 24.20 6.53 -14.30
C ASN A 130 24.19 6.87 -12.80
N ASP A 131 23.01 7.06 -12.19
CA ASP A 131 22.87 7.30 -10.76
C ASP A 131 22.54 6.00 -10.01
N TRP A 132 23.59 5.39 -9.45
CA TRP A 132 23.51 4.14 -8.71
C TRP A 132 22.99 4.30 -7.28
N GLU A 133 22.83 5.55 -6.79
CA GLU A 133 22.25 5.85 -5.49
C GLU A 133 20.76 6.24 -5.58
N GLN A 134 20.21 6.32 -6.80
CA GLN A 134 18.83 6.75 -7.02
C GLN A 134 17.83 5.75 -6.44
N ARG A 135 16.83 6.27 -5.72
CA ARG A 135 15.71 5.45 -5.25
C ARG A 135 14.89 4.98 -6.43
N VAL A 136 14.69 3.67 -6.48
CA VAL A 136 13.94 2.99 -7.55
C VAL A 136 12.44 2.90 -7.26
N TYR A 137 12.02 3.07 -6.01
CA TYR A 137 10.62 2.99 -5.58
C TYR A 137 10.28 4.06 -4.52
N GLU A 138 8.99 4.34 -4.39
CA GLU A 138 8.38 5.13 -3.34
C GLU A 138 7.30 4.30 -2.61
N ALA A 139 7.28 4.39 -1.27
CA ALA A 139 6.26 3.73 -0.47
C ALA A 139 5.06 4.64 -0.24
N VAL A 140 3.85 4.16 -0.58
CA VAL A 140 2.58 4.87 -0.45
C VAL A 140 1.63 4.08 0.45
N VAL A 141 1.29 4.64 1.60
CA VAL A 141 0.30 4.04 2.52
C VAL A 141 -1.09 4.17 1.92
N LEU A 142 -1.88 3.09 1.92
CA LEU A 142 -3.25 3.08 1.40
C LEU A 142 -4.26 3.07 2.57
N PRO A 143 -4.76 4.22 3.06
CA PRO A 143 -5.55 4.28 4.30
C PRO A 143 -6.93 3.62 4.18
N ASP A 144 -7.45 3.53 2.97
CA ASP A 144 -8.69 2.84 2.62
C ASP A 144 -8.59 1.30 2.76
N THR A 145 -7.37 0.77 2.79
CA THR A 145 -7.10 -0.66 3.03
C THR A 145 -6.99 -1.02 4.51
N VAL A 146 -7.17 -0.06 5.42
CA VAL A 146 -7.08 -0.31 6.86
C VAL A 146 -8.16 -1.30 7.29
N GLN A 147 -7.73 -2.36 7.98
CA GLN A 147 -8.61 -3.39 8.50
C GLN A 147 -8.43 -3.52 10.01
N ALA A 148 -9.54 -3.78 10.71
CA ALA A 148 -9.57 -3.97 12.15
C ALA A 148 -10.43 -5.17 12.53
N PRO A 149 -10.10 -5.87 13.62
CA PRO A 149 -10.83 -7.04 14.05
C PRO A 149 -12.25 -6.68 14.51
N GLY A 150 -13.24 -7.37 13.94
CA GLY A 150 -14.65 -7.15 14.26
C GLY A 150 -15.28 -5.94 13.56
N LEU A 151 -14.62 -5.36 12.56
CA LEU A 151 -15.18 -4.31 11.70
C LEU A 151 -15.22 -4.78 10.24
N PRO A 152 -16.33 -4.56 9.50
CA PRO A 152 -16.37 -4.78 8.06
C PRO A 152 -15.54 -3.73 7.31
N ALA A 153 -15.50 -2.49 7.82
CA ALA A 153 -14.70 -1.39 7.31
C ALA A 153 -14.40 -0.39 8.45
N VAL A 154 -13.29 0.33 8.33
CA VAL A 154 -12.96 1.45 9.23
C VAL A 154 -13.58 2.73 8.66
N PRO A 155 -14.27 3.57 9.47
CA PRO A 155 -14.75 4.89 9.06
C PRO A 155 -13.62 5.73 8.45
N THR A 156 -13.87 6.45 7.37
CA THR A 156 -12.83 7.26 6.70
C THR A 156 -13.21 8.72 6.48
N ARG A 157 -14.51 9.04 6.55
CA ARG A 157 -15.07 10.37 6.24
C ARG A 157 -15.94 10.90 7.38
N HIS A 158 -16.10 12.21 7.40
CA HIS A 158 -17.09 12.88 8.25
C HIS A 158 -18.49 12.27 7.99
N GLY A 159 -19.22 11.93 9.06
CA GLY A 159 -20.54 11.30 8.99
C GLY A 159 -20.52 9.77 8.97
N ASP A 160 -19.39 9.11 8.69
CA ASP A 160 -19.29 7.63 8.74
C ASP A 160 -19.51 7.07 10.16
N PHE A 161 -19.39 7.91 11.19
CA PHE A 161 -19.64 7.56 12.59
C PHE A 161 -21.11 7.70 13.01
N GLU A 162 -22.00 8.26 12.18
CA GLU A 162 -23.42 8.36 12.51
C GLU A 162 -24.05 6.96 12.60
N GLY A 163 -24.57 6.61 13.78
CA GLY A 163 -25.10 5.26 14.05
C GLY A 163 -24.04 4.17 14.14
N PHE A 164 -22.75 4.52 14.09
CA PHE A 164 -21.66 3.56 14.25
C PHE A 164 -21.50 3.16 15.73
N ALA A 165 -21.54 1.85 15.98
CA ALA A 165 -21.29 1.28 17.30
C ALA A 165 -20.30 0.11 17.18
N TYR A 166 -19.27 0.13 18.01
CA TYR A 166 -18.29 -0.96 18.12
C TYR A 166 -18.25 -1.48 19.55
N MET A 167 -18.54 -2.78 19.72
CA MET A 167 -18.55 -3.46 21.02
C MET A 167 -17.42 -4.51 21.14
N GLY A 168 -16.34 -4.33 20.38
CA GLY A 168 -15.22 -5.26 20.34
C GLY A 168 -14.10 -4.92 21.33
N GLN A 169 -12.86 -5.00 20.87
CA GLN A 169 -11.69 -4.85 21.74
C GLN A 169 -11.50 -3.40 22.21
N PRO A 170 -11.16 -3.16 23.50
CA PRO A 170 -10.96 -1.81 24.02
C PRO A 170 -9.90 -0.99 23.28
N ALA A 171 -8.83 -1.64 22.79
CA ALA A 171 -7.78 -0.98 22.02
C ALA A 171 -8.31 -0.41 20.69
N ILE A 172 -9.17 -1.16 20.00
CA ILE A 172 -9.80 -0.73 18.74
C ILE A 172 -10.81 0.37 19.01
N GLN A 173 -11.61 0.24 20.09
CA GLN A 173 -12.54 1.29 20.50
C GLN A 173 -11.79 2.60 20.77
N ALA A 174 -10.70 2.56 21.53
CA ALA A 174 -9.87 3.75 21.78
C ALA A 174 -9.26 4.33 20.50
N ALA A 175 -8.90 3.50 19.52
CA ALA A 175 -8.42 3.95 18.22
C ALA A 175 -9.51 4.62 17.37
N LEU A 176 -10.73 4.07 17.39
CA LEU A 176 -11.91 4.65 16.74
C LEU A 176 -12.31 5.99 17.36
N GLU A 177 -12.26 6.13 18.69
CA GLU A 177 -12.52 7.42 19.36
C GLU A 177 -11.50 8.50 18.93
N ARG A 178 -10.21 8.13 18.83
CA ARG A 178 -9.20 9.05 18.29
C ARG A 178 -9.44 9.39 16.82
N LEU A 179 -9.93 8.43 16.03
CA LEU A 179 -10.28 8.66 14.63
C LEU A 179 -11.46 9.62 14.51
N LYS A 180 -12.50 9.41 15.31
CA LYS A 180 -13.68 10.30 15.36
C LYS A 180 -13.26 11.75 15.57
N GLN A 181 -12.42 12.01 16.59
CA GLN A 181 -11.86 13.34 16.87
C GLN A 181 -11.01 13.95 15.75
N ARG A 182 -10.53 13.15 14.77
CA ARG A 182 -9.71 13.64 13.66
C ARG A 182 -10.54 13.98 12.42
N ILE A 183 -11.71 13.38 12.25
CA ILE A 183 -12.50 13.49 11.02
C ILE A 183 -13.86 14.17 11.22
N GLU A 184 -14.28 14.33 12.47
CA GLU A 184 -15.36 15.22 12.92
C GLU A 184 -14.79 16.53 13.47
#